data_AF-A0A821VWC6-F1
#
_entry.id   AF-A0A821VWC6-F1
#
_cell.length_a   1.000
_cell.length_b   1.000
_cell.length_c   1.000
_cell.angle_alpha   90.00
_cell.angle_beta   90.00
_cell.angle_gamma   90.00
#
_symmetry.space_group_name_H-M   'P 1'
#
loop_
_entity.id
_entity.type
_entity.pdbx_description
1 polymer ?
#
loop_
_entity_poly.entity_id
_entity_poly.type
_entity_poly.pdbx_seq_one_letter_code
_entity_poly.pdbx_strand_id
1 'polypeptide(L)'
;MKSWGEALVRNASAHFMRVGRLRRAMCLLAVVACTGVALLYWRQQTADQANRPIHSLYSGIEPQWSWSLATCNMLCASTQLWPQPTGPVSLATAAVPVRADSITLQIRSSPSREVSNYLTGAFSLFIKDLKALERNGNTESRRNDIGNTRDVVVRVAVNGSVDPRLLLSTNESYKLTMRPSDNVLYVDITAYSFCGARHGYETLSQLIWIDPYAGSLLALEAASIEDSPKFKFRGLLLDTARNFFPVNEIIRTIDAMAANKLNTFHWHISDSQSFPLKLNSVPQLTQHGAYGPGAIYTSDDVRNVVKRAKLRGIRVLIEVDTPAHVGRAWSWGPAAGFGPLAHCVEVEPWSAYCGEPPCGQLNPKNPHVYNILEKVYSEIIQLTGVDDIFHLGGDEVSERCWTQHFNDTDPMDLWLEFTNRAMTSLQRANGGKLPEVTLLWSSRLTRSPYLERLDKKRFAIQIWGASRWPESRAVLDSGFRSILSHVDAWYLDCGFGSWRDSSDGHCGPYRSWQQIYEHRPWIEEMIGMATGAEPWRIDGGEVCLWTEQSGPGGVDARLWPRSAAVAERLWSDRPEGATADVYLRLDTQRSRLLAKGVEAMPLWPRWCTHNPNACL
;
A
#
# COMPACT_ATOMS: atom_id res chain seq x y z
N MET A 1 -17.67 69.78 -58.43
CA MET A 1 -17.59 68.64 -57.48
C MET A 1 -16.20 68.57 -56.82
N LYS A 2 -15.84 69.58 -56.02
CA LYS A 2 -14.59 69.60 -55.23
C LYS A 2 -14.74 70.26 -53.86
N SER A 3 -15.97 70.56 -53.42
CA SER A 3 -16.27 71.08 -52.07
C SER A 3 -17.14 70.16 -51.20
N TRP A 4 -17.50 68.96 -51.71
CA TRP A 4 -18.29 67.97 -50.97
C TRP A 4 -17.45 66.81 -50.40
N GLY A 5 -16.19 66.65 -50.84
CA GLY A 5 -15.29 65.59 -50.39
C GLY A 5 -14.49 65.92 -49.12
N GLU A 6 -14.24 67.20 -48.83
CA GLU A 6 -13.41 67.60 -47.68
C GLU A 6 -14.19 67.72 -46.36
N ALA A 7 -15.51 67.89 -46.41
CA ALA A 7 -16.38 67.90 -45.22
C ALA A 7 -16.63 66.49 -44.65
N LEU A 8 -16.64 65.45 -45.50
CA LEU A 8 -16.85 64.06 -45.10
C LEU A 8 -15.61 63.45 -44.42
N VAL A 9 -14.40 63.82 -44.83
CA VAL A 9 -13.15 63.29 -44.23
C VAL A 9 -12.83 63.92 -42.87
N ARG A 10 -13.16 65.20 -42.65
CA ARG A 10 -12.97 65.85 -41.33
C ARG A 10 -13.95 65.34 -40.27
N ASN A 11 -15.21 65.06 -40.65
CA ASN A 11 -16.19 64.48 -39.73
C ASN A 11 -15.89 63.02 -39.38
N ALA A 12 -15.38 62.21 -40.31
CA ALA A 12 -14.98 60.84 -40.02
C ALA A 12 -13.78 60.76 -39.06
N SER A 13 -12.74 61.58 -39.26
CA SER A 13 -11.56 61.62 -38.38
C SER A 13 -11.88 62.08 -36.95
N ALA A 14 -12.75 63.08 -36.79
CA ALA A 14 -13.23 63.52 -35.48
C ALA A 14 -14.09 62.45 -34.76
N HIS A 15 -14.88 61.69 -35.52
CA HIS A 15 -15.70 60.62 -34.96
C HIS A 15 -14.86 59.41 -34.52
N PHE A 16 -13.86 59.02 -35.31
CA PHE A 16 -12.92 57.94 -34.95
C PHE A 16 -12.02 58.30 -33.76
N MET A 17 -11.56 59.55 -33.64
CA MET A 17 -10.84 59.99 -32.43
C MET A 17 -11.73 60.06 -31.18
N ARG A 18 -13.00 60.45 -31.31
CA ARG A 18 -13.97 60.39 -30.18
C ARG A 18 -14.25 58.96 -29.74
N VAL A 19 -14.45 58.03 -30.67
CA VAL A 19 -14.68 56.60 -30.35
C VAL A 19 -13.43 55.94 -29.77
N GLY A 20 -12.22 56.31 -30.25
CA GLY A 20 -10.95 55.85 -29.68
C GLY A 20 -10.68 56.37 -28.26
N ARG A 21 -11.02 57.65 -27.98
CA ARG A 21 -10.94 58.22 -26.62
C ARG A 21 -12.00 57.65 -25.68
N LEU A 22 -13.22 57.39 -26.16
CA LEU A 22 -14.27 56.70 -25.39
C LEU A 22 -13.91 55.24 -25.10
N ARG A 23 -13.31 54.51 -26.04
CA ARG A 23 -12.81 53.15 -25.80
C ARG A 23 -11.63 53.12 -24.82
N ARG A 24 -10.69 54.07 -24.91
CA ARG A 24 -9.60 54.18 -23.93
C ARG A 24 -10.11 54.62 -22.55
N ALA A 25 -11.08 55.53 -22.49
CA ALA A 25 -11.72 55.93 -21.23
C ALA A 25 -12.56 54.79 -20.62
N MET A 26 -13.27 54.00 -21.43
CA MET A 26 -13.98 52.80 -20.96
C MET A 26 -13.02 51.68 -20.55
N CYS A 27 -11.90 51.47 -21.25
CA CYS A 27 -10.88 50.53 -20.80
C CYS A 27 -10.15 51.00 -19.53
N LEU A 28 -9.88 52.30 -19.38
CA LEU A 28 -9.34 52.87 -18.14
C LEU A 28 -10.35 52.82 -17.00
N LEU A 29 -11.63 53.08 -17.25
CA LEU A 29 -12.70 52.92 -16.25
C LEU A 29 -12.92 51.45 -15.90
N ALA A 30 -12.79 50.52 -16.86
CA ALA A 30 -12.87 49.08 -16.59
C ALA A 30 -11.62 48.58 -15.86
N VAL A 31 -10.43 49.11 -16.14
CA VAL A 31 -9.20 48.78 -15.39
C VAL A 31 -9.26 49.39 -14.00
N VAL A 32 -9.72 50.64 -13.82
CA VAL A 32 -9.90 51.29 -12.51
C VAL A 32 -11.04 50.63 -11.72
N ALA A 33 -12.11 50.17 -12.38
CA ALA A 33 -13.16 49.38 -11.75
C ALA A 33 -12.67 47.96 -11.41
N CYS A 34 -11.87 47.30 -12.24
CA CYS A 34 -11.28 46.00 -11.91
C CYS A 34 -10.20 46.10 -10.84
N THR A 35 -9.37 47.15 -10.81
CA THR A 35 -8.40 47.39 -9.73
C THR A 35 -9.09 47.90 -8.47
N GLY A 36 -10.17 48.67 -8.59
CA GLY A 36 -10.99 49.15 -7.48
C GLY A 36 -11.81 48.03 -6.84
N VAL A 37 -12.40 47.14 -7.66
CA VAL A 37 -13.06 45.91 -7.21
C VAL A 37 -12.04 44.91 -6.70
N ALA A 38 -10.85 44.78 -7.30
CA ALA A 38 -9.78 43.93 -6.75
C ALA A 38 -9.22 44.48 -5.44
N LEU A 39 -9.05 45.80 -5.30
CA LEU A 39 -8.64 46.47 -4.06
C LEU A 39 -9.73 46.47 -3.01
N LEU A 40 -11.02 46.54 -3.38
CA LEU A 40 -12.15 46.37 -2.47
C LEU A 40 -12.34 44.90 -2.09
N TYR A 41 -12.12 43.95 -2.99
CA TYR A 41 -12.12 42.51 -2.72
C TYR A 41 -10.93 42.11 -1.84
N TRP A 42 -9.74 42.68 -2.07
CA TRP A 42 -8.59 42.54 -1.18
C TRP A 42 -8.78 43.28 0.16
N ARG A 43 -9.35 44.51 0.16
CA ARG A 43 -9.66 45.23 1.41
C ARG A 43 -10.73 44.53 2.23
N GLN A 44 -11.73 43.95 1.58
CA GLN A 44 -12.79 43.17 2.22
C GLN A 44 -12.20 41.85 2.75
N GLN A 45 -11.22 41.22 2.08
CA GLN A 45 -10.46 40.11 2.65
C GLN A 45 -9.51 40.50 3.80
N THR A 46 -9.03 41.74 3.88
CA THR A 46 -8.21 42.21 5.01
C THR A 46 -9.02 42.77 6.18
N ALA A 47 -10.22 43.29 5.94
CA ALA A 47 -11.12 43.81 6.97
C ALA A 47 -12.01 42.70 7.59
N ASP A 48 -12.16 41.58 6.89
CA ASP A 48 -12.92 40.41 7.33
C ASP A 48 -11.99 39.31 7.89
N GLN A 49 -10.99 39.72 8.68
CA GLN A 49 -10.12 38.79 9.43
C GLN A 49 -10.93 37.87 10.36
N ALA A 50 -12.18 38.23 10.70
CA ALA A 50 -13.09 37.45 11.52
C ALA A 50 -13.84 36.32 10.77
N ASN A 51 -13.83 36.28 9.42
CA ASN A 51 -14.61 35.31 8.62
C ASN A 51 -13.77 34.43 7.68
N ARG A 52 -12.55 34.03 8.09
CA ARG A 52 -11.88 32.91 7.40
C ARG A 52 -12.59 31.59 7.74
N PRO A 53 -12.81 30.66 6.78
CA PRO A 53 -13.60 29.43 6.98
C PRO A 53 -13.02 28.43 8.00
N ILE A 54 -11.85 28.70 8.57
CA ILE A 54 -11.37 28.00 9.76
C ILE A 54 -12.38 28.23 10.92
N HIS A 55 -13.05 29.39 10.99
CA HIS A 55 -13.91 29.76 12.11
C HIS A 55 -15.23 28.97 12.27
N SER A 56 -15.80 28.37 11.21
CA SER A 56 -17.16 27.82 11.31
C SER A 56 -17.24 26.43 11.95
N LEU A 57 -16.10 25.79 12.23
CA LEU A 57 -16.00 24.61 13.11
C LEU A 57 -15.79 25.00 14.59
N TYR A 58 -15.58 26.29 14.89
CA TYR A 58 -15.11 26.79 16.19
C TYR A 58 -15.99 27.87 16.80
N SER A 59 -17.30 27.65 16.86
CA SER A 59 -18.17 28.47 17.71
C SER A 59 -17.92 28.12 19.18
N GLY A 60 -16.88 28.73 19.78
CA GLY A 60 -16.59 28.64 21.22
C GLY A 60 -15.12 28.74 21.63
N ILE A 61 -14.17 28.70 20.69
CA ILE A 61 -12.73 28.84 20.97
C ILE A 61 -12.18 29.86 19.96
N GLU A 62 -11.72 31.02 20.45
CA GLU A 62 -11.01 31.98 19.59
C GLU A 62 -9.79 31.27 18.96
N PRO A 63 -9.67 31.22 17.62
CA PRO A 63 -8.49 30.67 16.99
C PRO A 63 -7.33 31.64 17.25
N GLN A 64 -6.41 31.26 18.13
CA GLN A 64 -5.12 31.92 18.15
C GLN A 64 -4.45 31.63 16.80
N TRP A 65 -4.08 32.68 16.07
CA TRP A 65 -3.43 32.67 14.76
C TRP A 65 -2.02 32.01 14.75
N SER A 66 -1.76 31.11 15.70
CA SER A 66 -0.46 30.53 16.03
C SER A 66 -0.32 29.04 15.73
N TRP A 67 -1.39 28.33 15.36
CA TRP A 67 -1.34 26.88 15.19
C TRP A 67 -1.25 26.46 13.72
N SER A 68 -0.38 25.48 13.44
CA SER A 68 -0.31 24.86 12.11
C SER A 68 -1.54 24.01 11.82
N LEU A 69 -1.78 23.72 10.54
CA LEU A 69 -2.82 22.78 10.15
C LEU A 69 -2.63 21.40 10.81
N ALA A 70 -1.39 20.94 10.98
CA ALA A 70 -1.10 19.69 11.67
C ALA A 70 -1.55 19.72 13.14
N THR A 71 -1.25 20.81 13.86
CA THR A 71 -1.72 21.01 15.24
C THR A 71 -3.23 21.10 15.31
N CYS A 72 -3.86 21.82 14.39
CA CYS A 72 -5.32 21.90 14.29
C CYS A 72 -5.96 20.52 14.03
N ASN A 73 -5.39 19.73 13.11
CA ASN A 73 -5.85 18.38 12.83
C ASN A 73 -5.76 17.47 14.08
N MET A 74 -4.73 17.64 14.90
CA MET A 74 -4.55 16.82 16.11
C MET A 74 -5.37 17.29 17.32
N LEU A 75 -5.64 18.59 17.48
CA LEU A 75 -6.27 19.15 18.68
C LEU A 75 -7.72 19.61 18.49
N CYS A 76 -8.10 19.96 17.27
CA CYS A 76 -9.37 20.65 16.99
C CYS A 76 -10.42 19.78 16.28
N ALA A 77 -10.01 18.65 15.70
CA ALA A 77 -10.86 17.78 14.89
C ALA A 77 -11.14 16.42 15.55
N SER A 78 -12.00 15.61 14.93
CA SER A 78 -12.14 14.18 15.22
C SER A 78 -10.79 13.46 15.06
N THR A 79 -10.61 12.32 15.75
CA THR A 79 -9.37 11.51 15.78
C THR A 79 -8.72 11.35 14.40
N GLN A 80 -7.61 12.06 14.13
CA GLN A 80 -6.89 11.99 12.85
C GLN A 80 -5.88 10.83 12.74
N LEU A 81 -6.22 9.68 13.31
CA LEU A 81 -5.40 8.46 13.24
C LEU A 81 -5.73 7.66 11.98
N TRP A 82 -4.70 6.99 11.43
CA TRP A 82 -4.83 6.13 10.26
C TRP A 82 -3.92 4.89 10.35
N PRO A 83 -4.45 3.66 10.24
CA PRO A 83 -5.86 3.32 10.39
C PRO A 83 -6.41 3.79 11.73
N GLN A 84 -7.70 4.09 11.75
CA GLN A 84 -8.40 4.41 12.98
C GLN A 84 -8.44 3.19 13.92
N PRO A 85 -8.15 3.35 15.23
CA PRO A 85 -8.20 2.23 16.16
C PRO A 85 -9.57 1.56 16.26
N THR A 86 -9.59 0.26 16.51
CA THR A 86 -10.84 -0.53 16.65
C THR A 86 -11.43 -0.52 18.05
N GLY A 87 -10.61 -0.31 19.08
CA GLY A 87 -11.04 -0.28 20.48
C GLY A 87 -11.26 1.13 21.03
N PRO A 88 -11.40 1.26 22.36
CA PRO A 88 -11.54 2.55 23.02
C PRO A 88 -10.38 3.51 22.74
N VAL A 89 -10.73 4.76 22.41
CA VAL A 89 -9.78 5.87 22.17
C VAL A 89 -10.17 7.07 23.03
N SER A 90 -9.19 7.61 23.76
CA SER A 90 -9.28 8.89 24.47
C SER A 90 -8.01 9.67 24.20
N LEU A 91 -8.14 10.90 23.70
CA LEU A 91 -7.03 11.78 23.34
C LEU A 91 -7.18 13.11 24.08
N ALA A 92 -6.07 13.64 24.59
CA ALA A 92 -6.06 14.98 25.14
C ALA A 92 -6.25 16.03 24.04
N THR A 93 -6.80 17.18 24.42
CA THR A 93 -6.94 18.38 23.57
C THR A 93 -5.77 19.35 23.72
N ALA A 94 -4.70 18.92 24.39
CA ALA A 94 -3.48 19.68 24.63
C ALA A 94 -2.24 18.93 24.14
N ALA A 95 -1.22 19.69 23.75
CA ALA A 95 0.07 19.17 23.28
C ALA A 95 1.23 19.80 24.05
N VAL A 96 2.34 19.06 24.14
CA VAL A 96 3.58 19.50 24.78
C VAL A 96 4.75 19.42 23.81
N PRO A 97 5.72 20.36 23.89
CA PRO A 97 6.91 20.30 23.05
C PRO A 97 7.84 19.16 23.49
N VAL A 98 8.34 18.41 22.53
CA VAL A 98 9.29 17.30 22.71
C VAL A 98 10.47 17.44 21.74
N ARG A 99 11.52 16.64 21.93
CA ARG A 99 12.61 16.51 20.95
C ARG A 99 12.87 15.05 20.66
N ALA A 100 13.17 14.68 19.41
CA ALA A 100 13.42 13.28 19.08
C ALA A 100 14.60 12.68 19.89
N ASP A 101 15.61 13.50 20.22
CA ASP A 101 16.75 13.08 21.05
C ASP A 101 16.42 12.88 22.53
N SER A 102 15.31 13.43 23.04
CA SER A 102 14.89 13.23 24.44
C SER A 102 13.89 12.09 24.61
N ILE A 103 13.58 11.35 23.53
CA ILE A 103 12.71 10.18 23.58
C ILE A 103 13.56 8.93 23.82
N THR A 104 13.30 8.25 24.93
CA THR A 104 14.08 7.07 25.36
C THR A 104 13.21 5.83 25.47
N LEU A 105 13.80 4.66 25.24
CA LEU A 105 13.14 3.35 25.37
C LEU A 105 13.50 2.69 26.71
N GLN A 106 12.50 2.14 27.38
CA GLN A 106 12.63 1.26 28.52
C GLN A 106 11.84 -0.03 28.26
N ILE A 107 12.53 -1.13 27.99
CA ILE A 107 11.88 -2.44 27.88
C ILE A 107 11.60 -2.96 29.30
N ARG A 108 10.32 -2.96 29.69
CA ARG A 108 9.85 -3.40 31.02
C ARG A 108 9.74 -4.91 31.12
N SER A 109 9.28 -5.56 30.05
CA SER A 109 9.26 -7.02 29.95
C SER A 109 9.45 -7.43 28.49
N SER A 110 10.15 -8.55 28.29
CA SER A 110 10.30 -9.18 26.99
C SER A 110 10.46 -10.69 27.21
N PRO A 111 9.77 -11.54 26.43
CA PRO A 111 9.80 -12.99 26.63
C PRO A 111 11.08 -13.63 26.09
N SER A 112 11.88 -12.93 25.28
CA SER A 112 13.16 -13.42 24.75
C SER A 112 14.13 -12.28 24.43
N ARG A 113 15.43 -12.60 24.37
CA ARG A 113 16.46 -11.65 23.91
C ARG A 113 16.21 -11.21 22.45
N GLU A 114 15.69 -12.12 21.63
CA GLU A 114 15.39 -11.81 20.24
C GLU A 114 14.28 -10.75 20.12
N VAL A 115 13.18 -10.91 20.86
CA VAL A 115 12.11 -9.90 20.93
C VAL A 115 12.66 -8.55 21.44
N SER A 116 13.55 -8.57 22.43
CA SER A 116 14.20 -7.33 22.93
C SER A 116 15.02 -6.62 21.85
N ASN A 117 15.76 -7.37 21.03
CA ASN A 117 16.53 -6.83 19.91
C ASN A 117 15.61 -6.21 18.85
N TYR A 118 14.49 -6.88 18.53
CA TYR A 118 13.50 -6.38 17.58
C TYR A 118 12.82 -5.10 18.09
N LEU A 119 12.42 -5.06 19.36
CA LEU A 119 11.85 -3.86 20.00
C LEU A 119 12.82 -2.68 19.91
N THR A 120 14.10 -2.91 20.20
CA THR A 120 15.15 -1.88 20.12
C THR A 120 15.40 -1.43 18.67
N GLY A 121 15.43 -2.36 17.73
CA GLY A 121 15.59 -2.07 16.30
C GLY A 121 14.42 -1.26 15.75
N ALA A 122 13.18 -1.65 16.04
CA ALA A 122 11.98 -0.93 15.65
C ALA A 122 11.91 0.47 16.26
N PHE A 123 12.25 0.60 17.55
CA PHE A 123 12.33 1.91 18.21
C PHE A 123 13.41 2.80 17.59
N SER A 124 14.55 2.24 17.20
CA SER A 124 15.61 3.00 16.50
C SER A 124 15.12 3.55 15.17
N LEU A 125 14.27 2.81 14.44
CA LEU A 125 13.64 3.30 13.22
C LEU A 125 12.62 4.40 13.50
N PHE A 126 11.80 4.23 14.53
CA PHE A 126 10.86 5.26 14.98
C PHE A 126 11.57 6.58 15.33
N ILE A 127 12.66 6.55 16.09
CA ILE A 127 13.47 7.74 16.40
C ILE A 127 14.11 8.33 15.15
N LYS A 128 14.61 7.49 14.24
CA LYS A 128 15.17 7.95 12.96
C LYS A 128 14.12 8.73 12.15
N ASP A 129 12.89 8.24 12.10
CA ASP A 129 11.77 8.88 11.40
C ASP A 129 11.45 10.25 12.05
N LEU A 130 11.37 10.33 13.38
CA LEU A 130 11.14 11.59 14.10
C LEU A 130 12.27 12.62 13.90
N LYS A 131 13.53 12.19 13.89
CA LYS A 131 14.68 13.06 13.59
C LYS A 131 14.67 13.57 12.15
N ALA A 132 14.12 12.80 11.20
CA ALA A 132 13.93 13.26 9.84
C ALA A 132 12.83 14.33 9.78
N LEU A 133 11.72 14.14 10.51
CA LEU A 133 10.65 15.12 10.63
C LEU A 133 11.14 16.45 11.25
N GLU A 134 11.93 16.40 12.32
CA GLU A 134 12.52 17.60 12.95
C GLU A 134 13.43 18.37 12.01
N ARG A 135 14.30 17.68 11.28
CA ARG A 135 15.26 18.32 10.37
C ARG A 135 14.60 18.92 9.12
N ASN A 136 13.52 18.31 8.65
CA ASN A 136 12.82 18.73 7.44
C ASN A 136 11.67 19.71 7.73
N GLY A 137 11.29 19.87 9.00
CA GLY A 137 10.39 20.94 9.42
C GLY A 137 11.08 22.26 9.17
N ASN A 138 10.66 23.02 8.15
CA ASN A 138 11.07 24.41 7.94
C ASN A 138 10.54 25.26 9.12
N THR A 139 11.22 25.17 10.25
CA THR A 139 10.81 25.76 11.52
C THR A 139 11.25 27.21 11.61
N GLU A 140 10.36 28.06 12.12
CA GLU A 140 10.78 29.36 12.64
C GLU A 140 11.57 29.17 13.95
N SER A 141 12.20 30.25 14.44
CA SER A 141 12.84 30.23 15.75
C SER A 141 11.84 29.77 16.81
N ARG A 142 12.21 28.75 17.60
CA ARG A 142 11.35 28.17 18.65
C ARG A 142 10.71 29.29 19.47
N ARG A 143 9.39 29.26 19.59
CA ARG A 143 8.66 30.23 20.41
C ARG A 143 8.90 29.96 21.90
N ASN A 144 8.92 31.02 22.70
CA ASN A 144 9.14 30.93 24.15
C ASN A 144 7.87 30.62 24.95
N ASP A 145 6.68 30.72 24.33
CA ASP A 145 5.38 30.60 24.99
C ASP A 145 4.75 29.20 24.92
N ILE A 146 5.33 28.28 24.14
CA ILE A 146 4.87 26.88 24.02
C ILE A 146 5.29 25.98 25.19
N GLY A 147 5.93 26.54 26.20
CA GLY A 147 6.40 25.84 27.40
C GLY A 147 7.72 25.07 27.23
N ASN A 148 8.14 24.45 28.33
CA ASN A 148 9.39 23.71 28.40
C ASN A 148 9.29 22.37 27.66
N THR A 149 10.38 21.97 27.01
CA THR A 149 10.47 20.64 26.38
C THR A 149 10.35 19.57 27.45
N ARG A 150 9.49 18.57 27.18
CA ARG A 150 9.34 17.39 28.01
C ARG A 150 10.27 16.28 27.52
N ASP A 151 10.84 15.53 28.46
CA ASP A 151 11.46 14.25 28.14
C ASP A 151 10.36 13.20 27.91
N VAL A 152 10.58 12.26 26.99
CA VAL A 152 9.61 11.20 26.72
C VAL A 152 10.23 9.85 27.05
N VAL A 153 9.56 9.08 27.90
CA VAL A 153 10.00 7.74 28.27
C VAL A 153 9.00 6.72 27.76
N VAL A 154 9.37 6.01 26.70
CA VAL A 154 8.57 4.94 26.10
C VAL A 154 8.87 3.63 26.83
N ARG A 155 7.91 3.15 27.60
CA ARG A 155 7.98 1.91 28.38
C ARG A 155 7.22 0.82 27.64
N VAL A 156 7.91 -0.24 27.24
CA VAL A 156 7.30 -1.33 26.46
C VAL A 156 7.34 -2.64 27.20
N ALA A 157 6.21 -3.33 27.23
CA ALA A 157 6.07 -4.66 27.80
C ALA A 157 5.47 -5.61 26.76
N VAL A 158 6.24 -6.66 26.40
CA VAL A 158 5.74 -7.81 25.64
C VAL A 158 5.71 -9.01 26.57
N ASN A 159 4.60 -9.76 26.60
CA ASN A 159 4.39 -10.83 27.59
C ASN A 159 3.88 -12.18 27.02
N GLY A 160 3.70 -12.30 25.70
CA GLY A 160 3.13 -13.50 25.09
C GLY A 160 4.10 -14.28 24.20
N SER A 161 4.40 -13.76 23.01
CA SER A 161 5.15 -14.49 21.97
C SER A 161 6.66 -14.34 22.11
N VAL A 162 7.38 -15.46 22.16
CA VAL A 162 8.85 -15.51 22.06
C VAL A 162 9.36 -15.33 20.62
N ASP A 163 8.53 -15.63 19.63
CA ASP A 163 8.83 -15.45 18.21
C ASP A 163 8.49 -14.01 17.79
N PRO A 164 9.48 -13.21 17.35
CA PRO A 164 9.24 -11.85 16.89
C PRO A 164 8.70 -11.78 15.45
N ARG A 165 8.70 -12.89 14.69
CA ARG A 165 8.22 -12.91 13.31
C ARG A 165 6.71 -12.65 13.25
N LEU A 166 6.28 -12.12 12.11
CA LEU A 166 4.87 -12.03 11.77
C LEU A 166 4.42 -13.35 11.11
N LEU A 167 3.79 -14.22 11.90
CA LEU A 167 3.08 -15.42 11.46
C LEU A 167 1.61 -15.08 11.22
N LEU A 168 0.87 -15.93 10.50
CA LEU A 168 -0.56 -15.71 10.24
C LEU A 168 -1.38 -15.70 11.53
N SER A 169 -0.93 -16.45 12.53
CA SER A 169 -1.53 -16.55 13.86
C SER A 169 -1.04 -15.47 14.84
N THR A 170 -0.12 -14.59 14.45
CA THR A 170 0.44 -13.56 15.34
C THR A 170 -0.64 -12.63 15.85
N ASN A 171 -0.72 -12.49 17.18
CA ASN A 171 -1.59 -11.50 17.81
C ASN A 171 -0.95 -10.11 17.69
N GLU A 172 -1.61 -9.23 16.92
CA GLU A 172 -1.16 -7.88 16.61
C GLU A 172 -1.82 -6.79 17.50
N SER A 173 -2.54 -7.17 18.56
CA SER A 173 -3.18 -6.23 19.46
C SER A 173 -2.18 -5.51 20.37
N TYR A 174 -2.52 -4.28 20.75
CA TYR A 174 -1.76 -3.49 21.70
C TYR A 174 -2.65 -2.51 22.47
N LYS A 175 -2.11 -2.05 23.60
CA LYS A 175 -2.62 -0.91 24.36
C LYS A 175 -1.52 0.14 24.49
N LEU A 176 -1.88 1.39 24.26
CA LEU A 176 -1.01 2.55 24.41
C LEU A 176 -1.63 3.53 25.40
N THR A 177 -0.84 4.02 26.36
CA THR A 177 -1.27 5.06 27.30
C THR A 177 -0.19 6.10 27.46
N MET A 178 -0.53 7.38 27.30
CA MET A 178 0.36 8.52 27.51
C MET A 178 -0.12 9.31 28.72
N ARG A 179 0.78 9.58 29.67
CA ARG A 179 0.47 10.31 30.90
C ARG A 179 1.60 11.29 31.25
N PRO A 180 1.28 12.55 31.58
CA PRO A 180 2.27 13.48 32.08
C PRO A 180 2.62 13.15 33.55
N SER A 181 3.88 13.34 33.92
CA SER A 181 4.36 13.29 35.29
C SER A 181 5.53 14.27 35.43
N ASP A 182 5.33 15.36 36.17
CA ASP A 182 6.31 16.44 36.29
C ASP A 182 6.80 16.97 34.94
N ASN A 183 8.08 16.77 34.60
CA ASN A 183 8.69 17.16 33.32
C ASN A 183 8.87 16.00 32.32
N VAL A 184 8.27 14.85 32.61
CA VAL A 184 8.38 13.64 31.79
C VAL A 184 7.01 13.22 31.29
N LEU A 185 6.93 12.90 30.00
CA LEU A 185 5.78 12.24 29.39
C LEU A 185 6.06 10.73 29.33
N TYR A 186 5.32 9.95 30.10
CA TYR A 186 5.42 8.50 30.06
C TYR A 186 4.48 7.94 29.01
N VAL A 187 5.02 7.10 28.12
CA VAL A 187 4.25 6.34 27.14
C VAL A 187 4.36 4.86 27.49
N ASP A 188 3.27 4.24 27.91
CA ASP A 188 3.20 2.80 28.17
C ASP A 188 2.63 2.08 26.96
N ILE A 189 3.36 1.12 26.40
CA ILE A 189 2.88 0.23 25.34
C ILE A 189 2.94 -1.21 25.83
N THR A 190 1.79 -1.88 25.87
CA THR A 190 1.68 -3.29 26.24
C THR A 190 1.10 -4.09 25.09
N ALA A 191 1.70 -5.23 24.75
CA ALA A 191 1.24 -6.09 23.66
C ALA A 191 1.57 -7.56 23.92
N TYR A 192 0.83 -8.46 23.27
CA TYR A 192 1.10 -9.90 23.35
C TYR A 192 2.36 -10.29 22.57
N SER A 193 2.61 -9.65 21.42
CA SER A 193 3.74 -9.93 20.53
C SER A 193 4.57 -8.68 20.23
N PHE A 194 5.77 -8.88 19.66
CA PHE A 194 6.54 -7.79 19.07
C PHE A 194 5.73 -6.99 18.04
N CYS A 195 4.97 -7.67 17.16
CA CYS A 195 4.23 -7.01 16.09
C CYS A 195 3.16 -6.07 16.64
N GLY A 196 2.44 -6.46 17.71
CA GLY A 196 1.52 -5.57 18.41
C GLY A 196 2.23 -4.34 19.00
N ALA A 197 3.36 -4.53 19.69
CA ALA A 197 4.13 -3.41 20.24
C ALA A 197 4.64 -2.46 19.14
N ARG A 198 5.05 -3.00 17.99
CA ARG A 198 5.46 -2.22 16.82
C ARG A 198 4.30 -1.38 16.26
N HIS A 199 3.07 -1.91 16.23
CA HIS A 199 1.89 -1.13 15.85
C HIS A 199 1.61 -0.01 16.86
N GLY A 200 1.87 -0.25 18.14
CA GLY A 200 1.89 0.78 19.18
C GLY A 200 2.89 1.90 18.92
N TYR A 201 4.12 1.57 18.48
CA TYR A 201 5.08 2.60 18.04
C TYR A 201 4.59 3.39 16.83
N GLU A 202 3.92 2.74 15.87
CA GLU A 202 3.38 3.45 14.72
C GLU A 202 2.27 4.42 15.12
N THR A 203 1.34 3.99 15.98
CA THR A 203 0.30 4.86 16.51
C THR A 203 0.89 6.00 17.35
N LEU A 204 1.90 5.74 18.19
CA LEU A 204 2.63 6.80 18.90
C LEU A 204 3.21 7.84 17.92
N SER A 205 3.75 7.40 16.79
CA SER A 205 4.31 8.31 15.78
C SER A 205 3.26 9.25 15.18
N GLN A 206 1.98 8.88 15.21
CA GLN A 206 0.88 9.73 14.75
C GLN A 206 0.40 10.72 15.82
N LEU A 207 0.76 10.48 17.09
CA LEU A 207 0.50 11.37 18.22
C LEU A 207 1.63 12.39 18.44
N ILE A 208 2.66 12.35 17.58
CA ILE A 208 3.79 13.27 17.55
C ILE A 208 3.86 13.89 16.16
N TRP A 209 3.92 15.21 16.07
CA TRP A 209 3.99 15.92 14.80
C TRP A 209 4.92 17.13 14.90
N ILE A 210 5.39 17.62 13.75
CA ILE A 210 6.16 18.85 13.66
C ILE A 210 5.20 20.03 13.46
N ASP A 211 5.31 21.06 14.31
CA ASP A 211 4.63 22.34 14.08
C ASP A 211 5.68 23.39 13.63
N PRO A 212 5.59 23.87 12.37
CA PRO A 212 6.56 24.84 11.85
C PRO A 212 6.51 26.21 12.54
N TYR A 213 5.34 26.62 13.06
CA TYR A 213 5.16 27.89 13.76
C TYR A 213 5.59 27.80 15.23
N ALA A 214 5.48 26.62 15.85
CA ALA A 214 6.04 26.36 17.17
C ALA A 214 7.57 26.20 17.12
N GLY A 215 8.09 25.76 15.96
CA GLY A 215 9.50 25.47 15.77
C GLY A 215 9.97 24.22 16.53
N SER A 216 9.07 23.25 16.77
CA SER A 216 9.37 22.05 17.57
C SER A 216 8.45 20.88 17.24
N LEU A 217 8.87 19.65 17.58
CA LEU A 217 7.93 18.54 17.69
C LEU A 217 6.97 18.79 18.83
N LEU A 218 5.70 18.50 18.59
CA LEU A 218 4.65 18.45 19.58
C LEU A 218 4.20 17.00 19.74
N ALA A 219 3.87 16.62 20.97
CA ALA A 219 3.22 15.36 21.31
C ALA A 219 1.93 15.64 22.08
N LEU A 220 0.90 14.82 21.92
CA LEU A 220 -0.29 14.90 22.79
C LEU A 220 0.12 14.72 24.26
N GLU A 221 -0.48 15.50 25.16
CA GLU A 221 -0.15 15.46 26.58
C GLU A 221 -0.63 14.18 27.28
N ALA A 222 -1.78 13.65 26.84
CA ALA A 222 -2.30 12.37 27.31
C ALA A 222 -3.08 11.64 26.21
N ALA A 223 -3.09 10.31 26.28
CA ALA A 223 -3.83 9.45 25.37
C ALA A 223 -4.07 8.08 26.01
N SER A 224 -5.13 7.40 25.62
CA SER A 224 -5.40 5.99 25.91
C SER A 224 -6.02 5.34 24.69
N ILE A 225 -5.36 4.32 24.15
CA ILE A 225 -5.77 3.63 22.92
C ILE A 225 -5.65 2.12 23.15
N GLU A 226 -6.71 1.38 22.83
CA GLU A 226 -6.69 -0.07 22.69
C GLU A 226 -7.06 -0.41 21.24
N ASP A 227 -6.29 -1.31 20.62
CA ASP A 227 -6.40 -1.51 19.18
C ASP A 227 -5.96 -2.91 18.74
N SER A 228 -6.59 -3.40 17.68
CA SER A 228 -6.30 -4.69 17.05
C SER A 228 -6.88 -4.74 15.63
N PRO A 229 -6.25 -5.48 14.69
CA PRO A 229 -6.76 -5.58 13.33
C PRO A 229 -7.96 -6.51 13.22
N LYS A 230 -8.87 -6.21 12.29
CA LYS A 230 -9.99 -7.06 11.87
C LYS A 230 -9.51 -8.32 11.14
N PHE A 231 -8.59 -8.15 10.18
CA PHE A 231 -8.06 -9.24 9.35
C PHE A 231 -6.58 -9.50 9.61
N LYS A 232 -6.17 -10.76 9.48
CA LYS A 232 -4.80 -11.22 9.77
C LYS A 232 -3.85 -10.98 8.61
N PHE A 233 -4.35 -11.03 7.38
CA PHE A 233 -3.57 -10.80 6.16
C PHE A 233 -3.91 -9.44 5.56
N ARG A 234 -2.94 -8.52 5.53
CA ARG A 234 -3.10 -7.17 5.00
C ARG A 234 -1.96 -6.89 4.04
N GLY A 235 -2.20 -7.31 2.80
CA GLY A 235 -1.19 -7.47 1.77
C GLY A 235 -1.01 -6.26 0.85
N LEU A 236 0.18 -6.20 0.27
CA LEU A 236 0.50 -5.39 -0.91
C LEU A 236 1.37 -6.24 -1.82
N LEU A 237 0.86 -6.54 -3.02
CA LEU A 237 1.62 -7.17 -4.08
C LEU A 237 2.35 -6.12 -4.90
N LEU A 238 3.66 -6.32 -5.05
CA LEU A 238 4.50 -5.61 -6.01
C LEU A 238 5.13 -6.63 -6.95
N ASP A 239 4.74 -6.55 -8.22
CA ASP A 239 5.42 -7.23 -9.30
C ASP A 239 6.73 -6.51 -9.62
N THR A 240 7.81 -7.29 -9.72
CA THR A 240 9.14 -6.77 -10.06
C THR A 240 9.80 -7.53 -11.22
N ALA A 241 8.99 -8.33 -11.91
CA ALA A 241 9.40 -9.14 -13.05
C ALA A 241 9.04 -8.46 -14.37
N ARG A 242 7.83 -7.91 -14.49
CA ARG A 242 7.46 -7.14 -15.70
C ARG A 242 8.34 -5.90 -15.83
N ASN A 243 8.59 -5.20 -14.74
CA ASN A 243 9.61 -4.16 -14.66
C ASN A 243 10.44 -4.27 -13.37
N PHE A 244 11.72 -3.94 -13.44
CA PHE A 244 12.62 -3.98 -12.27
C PHE A 244 12.43 -2.75 -11.37
N PHE A 245 12.60 -2.91 -10.05
CA PHE A 245 12.53 -1.81 -9.07
C PHE A 245 13.79 -1.79 -8.18
N PRO A 246 14.44 -0.62 -7.99
CA PRO A 246 15.56 -0.51 -7.08
C PRO A 246 15.19 -0.90 -5.62
N VAL A 247 16.12 -1.55 -4.92
CA VAL A 247 15.94 -2.03 -3.53
C VAL A 247 15.50 -0.92 -2.57
N ASN A 248 15.99 0.31 -2.77
CA ASN A 248 15.59 1.46 -1.94
C ASN A 248 14.12 1.85 -2.14
N GLU A 249 13.54 1.65 -3.33
CA GLU A 249 12.11 1.87 -3.56
C GLU A 249 11.27 0.79 -2.88
N ILE A 250 11.71 -0.47 -2.94
CA ILE A 250 11.06 -1.58 -2.21
C ILE A 250 11.09 -1.33 -0.69
N ILE A 251 12.24 -0.89 -0.15
CA ILE A 251 12.37 -0.52 1.26
C ILE A 251 11.43 0.64 1.63
N ARG A 252 11.29 1.64 0.75
CA ARG A 252 10.37 2.77 0.96
C ARG A 252 8.92 2.32 0.94
N THR A 253 8.55 1.40 0.05
CA THR A 253 7.22 0.74 0.04
C THR A 253 6.96 0.02 1.36
N ILE A 254 7.93 -0.75 1.89
CA ILE A 254 7.82 -1.41 3.19
C ILE A 254 7.62 -0.40 4.33
N ASP A 255 8.34 0.72 4.32
CA ASP A 255 8.17 1.79 5.31
C ASP A 255 6.80 2.47 5.22
N ALA A 256 6.23 2.60 4.01
CA ALA A 256 4.89 3.12 3.80
C ALA A 256 3.80 2.11 4.20
N MET A 257 3.97 0.83 3.90
CA MET A 257 3.11 -0.27 4.39
C MET A 257 3.04 -0.27 5.91
N ALA A 258 4.21 -0.18 6.54
CA ALA A 258 4.43 -0.07 7.96
C ALA A 258 3.68 1.13 8.58
N ALA A 259 3.69 2.28 7.91
CA ALA A 259 2.98 3.49 8.35
C ALA A 259 1.44 3.36 8.29
N ASN A 260 0.96 2.37 7.54
CA ASN A 260 -0.46 2.08 7.36
C ASN A 260 -0.87 0.75 8.02
N LYS A 261 0.02 0.10 8.78
CA LYS A 261 -0.20 -1.21 9.43
C LYS A 261 -0.56 -2.37 8.48
N LEU A 262 -0.18 -2.27 7.20
CA LEU A 262 -0.10 -3.43 6.30
C LEU A 262 1.04 -4.35 6.79
N ASN A 263 0.88 -5.66 6.59
CA ASN A 263 1.72 -6.65 7.26
C ASN A 263 2.28 -7.76 6.34
N THR A 264 1.82 -7.86 5.09
CA THR A 264 2.40 -8.80 4.11
C THR A 264 2.87 -8.05 2.88
N PHE A 265 4.18 -8.10 2.62
CA PHE A 265 4.73 -7.67 1.34
C PHE A 265 4.80 -8.89 0.43
N HIS A 266 3.87 -8.99 -0.50
CA HIS A 266 3.84 -10.03 -1.50
C HIS A 266 4.72 -9.58 -2.67
N TRP A 267 5.89 -10.20 -2.77
CA TRP A 267 6.89 -9.87 -3.76
C TRP A 267 6.79 -10.88 -4.91
N HIS A 268 6.00 -10.52 -5.92
CA HIS A 268 5.92 -11.26 -7.17
C HIS A 268 7.22 -10.99 -7.95
N ILE A 269 8.20 -11.88 -7.79
CA ILE A 269 9.60 -11.59 -8.14
C ILE A 269 10.00 -12.14 -9.50
N SER A 270 9.20 -13.02 -10.10
CA SER A 270 9.48 -13.61 -11.41
C SER A 270 8.22 -13.80 -12.22
N ASP A 271 8.35 -13.60 -13.53
CA ASP A 271 7.32 -13.86 -14.52
C ASP A 271 7.99 -14.29 -15.85
N SER A 272 7.20 -14.46 -16.89
CA SER A 272 7.60 -14.69 -18.26
C SER A 272 8.61 -13.66 -18.78
N GLN A 273 8.45 -12.38 -18.43
CA GLN A 273 9.31 -11.30 -18.93
C GLN A 273 10.70 -11.30 -18.27
N SER A 274 10.81 -11.63 -16.98
CA SER A 274 12.12 -11.71 -16.33
C SER A 274 12.18 -12.55 -15.03
N PHE A 275 13.40 -12.99 -14.69
CA PHE A 275 13.75 -13.65 -13.42
C PHE A 275 14.91 -12.90 -12.73
N PRO A 276 14.64 -11.81 -12.00
CA PRO A 276 15.66 -10.97 -11.36
C PRO A 276 16.23 -11.56 -10.05
N LEU A 277 15.55 -12.50 -9.39
CA LEU A 277 16.04 -13.08 -8.12
C LEU A 277 17.26 -13.97 -8.35
N LYS A 278 18.41 -13.64 -7.75
CA LYS A 278 19.61 -14.48 -7.78
C LYS A 278 19.58 -15.57 -6.73
N LEU A 279 19.36 -16.80 -7.16
CA LEU A 279 19.42 -18.01 -6.36
C LEU A 279 20.78 -18.71 -6.53
N ASN A 280 21.42 -19.08 -5.42
CA ASN A 280 22.70 -19.80 -5.45
C ASN A 280 22.50 -21.27 -5.87
N SER A 281 21.35 -21.84 -5.54
CA SER A 281 21.02 -23.24 -5.84
C SER A 281 20.68 -23.50 -7.32
N VAL A 282 20.19 -22.47 -8.03
CA VAL A 282 19.79 -22.51 -9.45
C VAL A 282 20.12 -21.18 -10.15
N PRO A 283 21.40 -20.80 -10.26
CA PRO A 283 21.81 -19.49 -10.79
C PRO A 283 21.42 -19.28 -12.26
N GLN A 284 21.14 -20.36 -12.99
CA GLN A 284 20.73 -20.33 -14.39
C GLN A 284 19.44 -19.54 -14.60
N LEU A 285 18.50 -19.56 -13.64
CA LEU A 285 17.24 -18.82 -13.76
C LEU A 285 17.50 -17.32 -13.97
N THR A 286 18.37 -16.72 -13.15
CA THR A 286 18.76 -15.32 -13.27
C THR A 286 19.68 -15.06 -14.45
N GLN A 287 20.64 -15.96 -14.72
CA GLN A 287 21.58 -15.81 -15.83
C GLN A 287 20.89 -15.73 -17.19
N HIS A 288 19.76 -16.44 -17.35
CA HIS A 288 18.98 -16.47 -18.58
C HIS A 288 17.73 -15.58 -18.53
N GLY A 289 17.31 -15.12 -17.34
CA GLY A 289 16.04 -14.44 -17.13
C GLY A 289 16.13 -12.98 -16.70
N ALA A 290 17.24 -12.49 -16.17
CA ALA A 290 17.32 -11.08 -15.75
C ALA A 290 17.41 -10.14 -16.95
N TYR A 291 16.81 -8.95 -16.85
CA TYR A 291 16.93 -7.90 -17.89
C TYR A 291 18.37 -7.45 -18.14
N GLY A 292 19.24 -7.61 -17.14
CA GLY A 292 20.67 -7.34 -17.25
C GLY A 292 21.33 -7.28 -15.87
N PRO A 293 22.66 -7.06 -15.80
CA PRO A 293 23.41 -7.07 -14.55
C PRO A 293 22.94 -6.05 -13.50
N GLY A 294 22.33 -4.93 -13.93
CA GLY A 294 21.78 -3.90 -13.05
C GLY A 294 20.35 -4.17 -12.56
N ALA A 295 19.72 -5.25 -13.01
CA ALA A 295 18.33 -5.61 -12.72
C ALA A 295 18.26 -6.99 -12.04
N ILE A 296 19.04 -7.16 -10.97
CA ILE A 296 19.17 -8.41 -10.22
C ILE A 296 19.01 -8.13 -8.73
N TYR A 297 18.23 -8.95 -8.04
CA TYR A 297 18.18 -8.98 -6.59
C TYR A 297 19.11 -10.07 -6.06
N THR A 298 20.21 -9.66 -5.43
CA THR A 298 21.12 -10.61 -4.79
C THR A 298 20.54 -11.14 -3.47
N SER A 299 21.11 -12.23 -2.94
CA SER A 299 20.73 -12.72 -1.61
C SER A 299 20.90 -11.66 -0.52
N ASP A 300 21.88 -10.75 -0.65
CA ASP A 300 22.09 -9.66 0.31
C ASP A 300 21.06 -8.54 0.16
N ASP A 301 20.62 -8.24 -1.07
CA ASP A 301 19.49 -7.33 -1.31
C ASP A 301 18.21 -7.86 -0.66
N VAL A 302 17.90 -9.14 -0.89
CA VAL A 302 16.72 -9.78 -0.28
C VAL A 302 16.84 -9.78 1.25
N ARG A 303 18.00 -10.13 1.82
CA ARG A 303 18.21 -10.07 3.27
C ARG A 303 18.07 -8.65 3.83
N ASN A 304 18.50 -7.63 3.09
CA ASN A 304 18.34 -6.23 3.49
C ASN A 304 16.86 -5.83 3.53
N VAL A 305 16.09 -6.18 2.48
CA VAL A 305 14.64 -5.98 2.41
C VAL A 305 13.93 -6.72 3.56
N VAL A 306 14.23 -8.00 3.75
CA VAL A 306 13.66 -8.85 4.81
C VAL A 306 13.98 -8.31 6.20
N LYS A 307 15.22 -7.86 6.45
CA LYS A 307 15.63 -7.26 7.72
C LYS A 307 14.83 -5.99 8.01
N ARG A 308 14.64 -5.12 7.01
CA ARG A 308 13.81 -3.91 7.14
C ARG A 308 12.36 -4.28 7.45
N ALA A 309 11.78 -5.20 6.68
CA ALA A 309 10.40 -5.67 6.84
C ALA A 309 10.15 -6.26 8.23
N LYS A 310 11.05 -7.13 8.70
CA LYS A 310 10.97 -7.76 10.03
C LYS A 310 10.92 -6.73 11.16
N LEU A 311 11.76 -5.69 11.14
CA LEU A 311 11.71 -4.60 12.13
C LEU A 311 10.46 -3.73 12.01
N ARG A 312 9.78 -3.77 10.86
CA ARG A 312 8.48 -3.15 10.62
C ARG A 312 7.32 -4.12 10.85
N GLY A 313 7.53 -5.33 11.38
CA GLY A 313 6.44 -6.29 11.60
C GLY A 313 5.73 -6.69 10.30
N ILE A 314 6.47 -6.75 9.19
CA ILE A 314 5.99 -7.15 7.86
C ILE A 314 6.70 -8.45 7.47
N ARG A 315 5.93 -9.44 7.00
CA ARG A 315 6.49 -10.62 6.35
C ARG A 315 6.76 -10.34 4.87
N VAL A 316 7.80 -10.94 4.33
CA VAL A 316 8.12 -10.87 2.88
C VAL A 316 7.76 -12.22 2.28
N LEU A 317 6.64 -12.26 1.56
CA LEU A 317 6.12 -13.44 0.86
C LEU A 317 6.60 -13.36 -0.58
N ILE A 318 7.66 -14.09 -0.94
CA ILE A 318 8.16 -14.13 -2.32
C ILE A 318 7.35 -15.16 -3.11
N GLU A 319 6.85 -14.74 -4.27
CA GLU A 319 6.19 -15.60 -5.25
C GLU A 319 7.10 -15.80 -6.47
N VAL A 320 7.28 -17.08 -6.82
CA VAL A 320 7.76 -17.51 -8.14
C VAL A 320 6.61 -18.27 -8.78
N ASP A 321 5.88 -17.61 -9.68
CA ASP A 321 4.66 -18.15 -10.26
C ASP A 321 4.93 -19.36 -11.15
N THR A 322 4.10 -20.40 -11.00
CA THR A 322 4.16 -21.63 -11.77
C THR A 322 2.77 -22.27 -11.89
N PRO A 323 2.46 -23.00 -12.99
CA PRO A 323 3.35 -23.34 -14.11
C PRO A 323 3.31 -22.38 -15.29
N ALA A 324 2.35 -21.45 -15.37
CA ALA A 324 2.37 -20.36 -16.34
C ALA A 324 3.35 -19.26 -15.88
N HIS A 325 3.36 -18.11 -16.54
CA HIS A 325 4.17 -16.98 -16.13
C HIS A 325 5.67 -17.33 -15.99
N VAL A 326 6.15 -18.18 -16.90
CA VAL A 326 7.57 -18.55 -17.00
C VAL A 326 8.07 -18.32 -18.42
N GLY A 327 9.30 -17.84 -18.57
CA GLY A 327 9.86 -17.47 -19.87
C GLY A 327 11.26 -18.01 -20.11
N ARG A 328 12.10 -17.19 -20.76
CA ARG A 328 13.49 -17.54 -21.15
C ARG A 328 14.36 -18.04 -20.00
N ALA A 329 14.05 -17.64 -18.77
CA ALA A 329 14.71 -18.12 -17.55
C ALA A 329 14.76 -19.66 -17.44
N TRP A 330 13.85 -20.38 -18.13
CA TRP A 330 13.73 -21.84 -18.08
C TRP A 330 14.24 -22.55 -19.34
N SER A 331 14.80 -21.83 -20.32
CA SER A 331 15.22 -22.39 -21.62
C SER A 331 16.57 -23.10 -21.59
N TRP A 332 17.30 -23.09 -20.48
CA TRP A 332 18.64 -23.69 -20.33
C TRP A 332 18.63 -25.22 -20.12
N GLY A 333 17.47 -25.79 -19.82
CA GLY A 333 17.31 -27.22 -19.53
C GLY A 333 17.92 -28.18 -20.55
N PRO A 334 17.64 -28.03 -21.87
CA PRO A 334 18.21 -28.91 -22.89
C PRO A 334 19.74 -28.89 -22.92
N ALA A 335 20.36 -27.70 -22.82
CA ALA A 335 21.82 -27.56 -22.80
C ALA A 335 22.47 -28.20 -21.56
N ALA A 336 21.72 -28.27 -20.45
CA ALA A 336 22.14 -28.93 -19.22
C ALA A 336 21.81 -30.45 -19.19
N GLY A 337 21.22 -31.01 -20.25
CA GLY A 337 20.84 -32.42 -20.29
C GLY A 337 19.57 -32.77 -19.52
N PHE A 338 18.77 -31.78 -19.11
CA PHE A 338 17.49 -31.98 -18.40
C PHE A 338 16.28 -32.07 -19.34
N GLY A 339 16.50 -31.94 -20.65
CA GLY A 339 15.44 -31.78 -21.64
C GLY A 339 14.69 -30.44 -21.47
N PRO A 340 13.58 -30.25 -22.19
CA PRO A 340 12.80 -29.01 -22.09
C PRO A 340 12.15 -28.89 -20.70
N LEU A 341 12.50 -27.83 -19.97
CA LEU A 341 11.90 -27.48 -18.68
C LEU A 341 10.60 -26.66 -18.84
N ALA A 342 10.45 -25.96 -19.95
CA ALA A 342 9.27 -25.17 -20.31
C ALA A 342 8.96 -25.35 -21.80
N HIS A 343 7.69 -25.13 -22.15
CA HIS A 343 7.13 -25.14 -23.50
C HIS A 343 6.49 -23.80 -23.83
N CYS A 344 6.21 -23.56 -25.10
CA CYS A 344 5.57 -22.34 -25.61
C CYS A 344 6.30 -21.03 -25.25
N VAL A 345 7.58 -21.10 -24.88
CA VAL A 345 8.39 -19.93 -24.57
C VAL A 345 8.51 -19.07 -25.83
N GLU A 346 7.99 -17.85 -25.78
CA GLU A 346 7.99 -16.88 -26.89
C GLU A 346 7.34 -17.42 -28.18
N VAL A 347 6.33 -18.28 -28.06
CA VAL A 347 5.59 -18.79 -29.23
C VAL A 347 4.78 -17.68 -29.90
N GLU A 348 4.71 -17.71 -31.23
CA GLU A 348 3.90 -16.80 -32.04
C GLU A 348 2.84 -17.54 -32.89
N PRO A 349 1.64 -16.95 -33.12
CA PRO A 349 1.15 -15.71 -32.51
C PRO A 349 0.86 -15.91 -31.01
N TRP A 350 1.41 -15.06 -30.14
CA TRP A 350 1.31 -15.25 -28.68
C TRP A 350 -0.15 -15.28 -28.18
N SER A 351 -1.04 -14.49 -28.79
CA SER A 351 -2.45 -14.36 -28.39
C SER A 351 -3.26 -15.65 -28.54
N ALA A 352 -2.72 -16.63 -29.27
CA ALA A 352 -3.30 -17.95 -29.35
C ALA A 352 -3.03 -18.80 -28.09
N TYR A 353 -1.98 -18.50 -27.33
CA TYR A 353 -1.39 -19.38 -26.34
C TYR A 353 -1.28 -18.80 -24.94
N CYS A 354 -1.38 -17.48 -24.75
CA CYS A 354 -1.27 -16.86 -23.44
C CYS A 354 -2.04 -15.53 -23.38
N GLY A 355 -2.30 -15.04 -22.16
CA GLY A 355 -2.96 -13.76 -21.93
C GLY A 355 -2.13 -12.55 -22.36
N GLU A 356 -0.80 -12.67 -22.30
CA GLU A 356 0.15 -11.61 -22.65
C GLU A 356 1.50 -12.15 -23.12
N PRO A 357 2.22 -11.41 -23.99
CA PRO A 357 3.56 -11.81 -24.41
C PRO A 357 4.63 -11.46 -23.34
N PRO A 358 5.73 -12.23 -23.27
CA PRO A 358 5.96 -13.48 -23.98
C PRO A 358 5.21 -14.65 -23.33
N CYS A 359 4.72 -15.59 -24.13
CA CYS A 359 4.18 -16.84 -23.58
C CYS A 359 5.28 -17.71 -22.95
N GLY A 360 4.88 -18.62 -22.08
CA GLY A 360 5.67 -19.78 -21.68
C GLY A 360 5.10 -20.48 -20.44
N GLN A 361 5.22 -21.81 -20.40
CA GLN A 361 4.72 -22.64 -19.31
C GLN A 361 5.68 -23.78 -18.99
N LEU A 362 5.82 -24.14 -17.72
CA LEU A 362 6.64 -25.27 -17.31
C LEU A 362 6.16 -26.58 -17.94
N ASN A 363 7.08 -27.53 -18.10
CA ASN A 363 6.82 -28.88 -18.57
C ASN A 363 6.43 -29.78 -17.39
N PRO A 364 5.14 -30.07 -17.18
CA PRO A 364 4.67 -30.85 -16.03
C PRO A 364 5.11 -32.31 -16.05
N LYS A 365 5.47 -32.88 -17.21
CA LYS A 365 5.96 -34.26 -17.33
C LYS A 365 7.46 -34.39 -17.02
N ASN A 366 8.21 -33.29 -16.94
CA ASN A 366 9.65 -33.33 -16.68
C ASN A 366 9.95 -33.37 -15.16
N PRO A 367 10.52 -34.47 -14.62
CA PRO A 367 10.82 -34.57 -13.19
C PRO A 367 11.85 -33.55 -12.70
N HIS A 368 12.74 -33.05 -13.58
CA HIS A 368 13.74 -32.05 -13.23
C HIS A 368 13.12 -30.70 -12.84
N VAL A 369 11.93 -30.37 -13.35
CA VAL A 369 11.20 -29.16 -12.97
C VAL A 369 10.94 -29.16 -11.46
N TYR A 370 10.41 -30.25 -10.91
CA TYR A 370 10.10 -30.35 -9.49
C TYR A 370 11.35 -30.34 -8.59
N ASN A 371 12.46 -30.92 -9.05
CA ASN A 371 13.74 -30.82 -8.35
C ASN A 371 14.28 -29.38 -8.30
N ILE A 372 14.05 -28.60 -9.36
CA ILE A 372 14.40 -27.19 -9.41
C ILE A 372 13.47 -26.38 -8.49
N LEU A 373 12.15 -26.63 -8.55
CA LEU A 373 11.17 -25.96 -7.69
C LEU A 373 11.46 -26.19 -6.21
N GLU A 374 11.81 -27.42 -5.80
CA GLU A 374 12.22 -27.70 -4.41
C GLU A 374 13.40 -26.85 -3.96
N LYS A 375 14.41 -26.66 -4.82
CA LYS A 375 15.57 -25.79 -4.54
C LYS A 375 15.17 -24.32 -4.43
N VAL A 376 14.35 -23.85 -5.37
CA VAL A 376 13.80 -22.48 -5.39
C VAL A 376 13.03 -22.21 -4.10
N TYR A 377 12.08 -23.08 -3.75
CA TYR A 377 11.25 -22.94 -2.55
C TYR A 377 12.10 -22.98 -1.27
N SER A 378 13.09 -23.88 -1.19
CA SER A 378 13.95 -23.99 -0.01
C SER A 378 14.79 -22.73 0.18
N GLU A 379 15.38 -22.18 -0.89
CA GLU A 379 16.18 -20.96 -0.80
C GLU A 379 15.32 -19.73 -0.51
N ILE A 380 14.10 -19.64 -1.04
CA ILE A 380 13.13 -18.59 -0.70
C ILE A 380 12.79 -18.63 0.80
N ILE A 381 12.42 -19.79 1.34
CA ILE A 381 12.08 -19.96 2.77
C ILE A 381 13.29 -19.58 3.64
N GLN A 382 14.50 -19.95 3.25
CA GLN A 382 15.72 -19.58 3.97
C GLN A 382 16.01 -18.07 3.94
N LEU A 383 15.78 -17.40 2.81
CA LEU A 383 16.02 -15.96 2.66
C LEU A 383 15.01 -15.12 3.43
N THR A 384 13.74 -15.49 3.40
CA THR A 384 12.65 -14.73 4.04
C THR A 384 12.47 -15.11 5.51
N GLY A 385 12.70 -16.39 5.85
CA GLY A 385 12.30 -16.98 7.13
C GLY A 385 10.79 -17.09 7.30
N VAL A 386 10.04 -17.09 6.19
CA VAL A 386 8.59 -17.29 6.14
C VAL A 386 8.34 -18.75 5.74
N ASP A 387 7.83 -19.53 6.69
CA ASP A 387 7.58 -20.97 6.59
C ASP A 387 6.11 -21.35 6.89
N ASP A 388 5.29 -20.37 7.27
CA ASP A 388 3.87 -20.53 7.62
C ASP A 388 2.91 -20.21 6.46
N ILE A 389 3.34 -19.41 5.48
CA ILE A 389 2.59 -19.09 4.26
C ILE A 389 3.50 -19.21 3.03
N PHE A 390 3.00 -19.76 1.93
CA PHE A 390 3.70 -19.79 0.64
C PHE A 390 2.73 -19.57 -0.53
N HIS A 391 3.11 -18.79 -1.54
CA HIS A 391 2.31 -18.59 -2.76
C HIS A 391 2.90 -19.42 -3.91
N LEU A 392 2.10 -20.30 -4.50
CA LEU A 392 2.53 -21.17 -5.62
C LEU A 392 2.23 -20.54 -7.00
N GLY A 393 1.48 -19.45 -7.01
CA GLY A 393 0.97 -18.83 -8.23
C GLY A 393 -0.21 -19.62 -8.79
N GLY A 394 -0.09 -20.05 -10.04
CA GLY A 394 -1.06 -20.94 -10.68
C GLY A 394 -2.27 -20.19 -11.23
N ASP A 395 -2.02 -19.01 -11.78
CA ASP A 395 -2.94 -18.29 -12.64
C ASP A 395 -2.71 -18.63 -14.13
N GLU A 396 -3.70 -18.24 -14.96
CA GLU A 396 -3.65 -18.16 -16.42
C GLU A 396 -3.00 -19.30 -17.23
N VAL A 397 -2.99 -20.54 -16.72
CA VAL A 397 -2.48 -21.70 -17.47
C VAL A 397 -3.30 -21.94 -18.73
N SER A 398 -2.60 -21.89 -19.85
CA SER A 398 -3.05 -22.22 -21.19
C SER A 398 -3.07 -23.73 -21.41
N GLU A 399 -4.29 -24.27 -21.44
CA GLU A 399 -4.55 -25.64 -21.90
C GLU A 399 -4.08 -25.85 -23.33
N ARG A 400 -4.18 -24.84 -24.20
CA ARG A 400 -3.81 -24.94 -25.61
C ARG A 400 -2.32 -25.18 -25.78
N CYS A 401 -1.49 -24.47 -25.01
CA CYS A 401 -0.04 -24.70 -25.00
C CYS A 401 0.26 -26.17 -24.68
N TRP A 402 -0.27 -26.69 -23.57
CA TRP A 402 -0.01 -28.07 -23.17
C TRP A 402 -0.63 -29.11 -24.10
N THR A 403 -1.80 -28.85 -24.68
CA THR A 403 -2.46 -29.76 -25.63
C THR A 403 -1.59 -30.00 -26.87
N GLN A 404 -0.74 -29.04 -27.26
CA GLN A 404 0.19 -29.22 -28.39
C GLN A 404 1.38 -30.13 -28.08
N HIS A 405 1.72 -30.29 -26.79
CA HIS A 405 2.89 -31.03 -26.36
C HIS A 405 2.56 -32.34 -25.64
N PHE A 406 1.31 -32.50 -25.15
CA PHE A 406 0.85 -33.64 -24.35
C PHE A 406 -0.53 -34.14 -24.83
N ASN A 407 -0.58 -34.70 -26.04
CA ASN A 407 -1.84 -35.13 -26.66
C ASN A 407 -2.52 -36.33 -25.97
N ASP A 408 -1.83 -36.98 -25.05
CA ASP A 408 -2.25 -38.20 -24.34
C ASP A 408 -2.88 -37.93 -22.96
N THR A 409 -3.01 -36.67 -22.54
CA THR A 409 -3.49 -36.30 -21.19
C THR A 409 -4.36 -35.05 -21.25
N ASP A 410 -5.45 -35.02 -20.47
CA ASP A 410 -6.24 -33.78 -20.30
C ASP A 410 -5.34 -32.70 -19.64
N PRO A 411 -5.16 -31.52 -20.27
CA PRO A 411 -4.34 -30.45 -19.71
C PRO A 411 -4.80 -30.00 -18.32
N MET A 412 -6.08 -30.13 -17.97
CA MET A 412 -6.58 -29.78 -16.63
C MET A 412 -6.20 -30.82 -15.57
N ASP A 413 -6.26 -32.11 -15.91
CA ASP A 413 -5.74 -33.17 -15.02
C ASP A 413 -4.23 -33.03 -14.83
N LEU A 414 -3.51 -32.67 -15.90
CA LEU A 414 -2.08 -32.40 -15.87
C LEU A 414 -1.75 -31.18 -14.99
N TRP A 415 -2.60 -30.15 -15.00
CA TRP A 415 -2.47 -29.01 -14.09
C TRP A 415 -2.64 -29.43 -12.64
N LEU A 416 -3.69 -30.19 -12.32
CA LEU A 416 -3.92 -30.66 -10.97
C LEU A 416 -2.77 -31.55 -10.48
N GLU A 417 -2.22 -32.41 -11.35
CA GLU A 417 -1.03 -33.22 -11.04
C GLU A 417 0.18 -32.32 -10.76
N PHE A 418 0.46 -31.35 -11.64
CA PHE A 418 1.55 -30.39 -11.45
C PHE A 418 1.45 -29.69 -10.11
N THR A 419 0.29 -29.13 -9.78
CA THR A 419 0.03 -28.41 -8.53
C THR A 419 0.28 -29.30 -7.31
N ASN A 420 -0.16 -30.56 -7.34
CA ASN A 420 0.09 -31.52 -6.25
C ASN A 420 1.58 -31.90 -6.12
N ARG A 421 2.31 -32.01 -7.23
CA ARG A 421 3.75 -32.32 -7.22
C ARG A 421 4.60 -31.12 -6.81
N ALA A 422 4.21 -29.90 -7.21
CA ALA A 422 4.79 -28.65 -6.72
C ALA A 422 4.59 -28.52 -5.20
N MET A 423 3.38 -28.79 -4.71
CA MET A 423 3.08 -28.86 -3.27
C MET A 423 3.94 -29.89 -2.53
N THR A 424 4.17 -31.06 -3.12
CA THR A 424 5.05 -32.08 -2.52
C THR A 424 6.50 -31.59 -2.46
N SER A 425 6.94 -30.86 -3.50
CA SER A 425 8.27 -30.24 -3.53
C SER A 425 8.41 -29.14 -2.47
N LEU A 426 7.37 -28.32 -2.27
CA LEU A 426 7.27 -27.36 -1.19
C LEU A 426 7.33 -28.03 0.20
N GLN A 427 6.61 -29.13 0.38
CA GLN A 427 6.65 -29.88 1.64
C GLN A 427 8.06 -30.35 1.96
N ARG A 428 8.80 -30.87 0.97
CA ARG A 428 10.20 -31.29 1.16
C ARG A 428 11.11 -30.10 1.43
N ALA A 429 10.94 -29.01 0.67
CA ALA A 429 11.68 -27.77 0.86
C ALA A 429 11.52 -27.16 2.27
N ASN A 430 10.34 -27.34 2.88
CA ASN A 430 9.99 -26.86 4.21
C ASN A 430 10.14 -27.94 5.30
N GLY A 431 11.18 -28.79 5.20
CA GLY A 431 11.53 -29.75 6.25
C GLY A 431 10.51 -30.87 6.47
N GLY A 432 9.76 -31.25 5.43
CA GLY A 432 8.74 -32.30 5.47
C GLY A 432 7.35 -31.83 5.93
N LYS A 433 7.15 -30.53 6.15
CA LYS A 433 5.89 -29.94 6.61
C LYS A 433 5.32 -28.99 5.56
N LEU A 434 4.01 -29.00 5.40
CA LEU A 434 3.35 -27.96 4.61
C LEU A 434 3.22 -26.68 5.44
N PRO A 435 3.30 -25.49 4.81
CA PRO A 435 2.90 -24.25 5.45
C PRO A 435 1.47 -24.31 5.98
N GLU A 436 1.12 -23.47 6.96
CA GLU A 436 -0.25 -23.34 7.46
C GLU A 436 -1.22 -22.94 6.33
N VAL A 437 -0.74 -22.10 5.41
CA VAL A 437 -1.47 -21.66 4.23
C VAL A 437 -0.59 -21.76 3.00
N THR A 438 -1.02 -22.53 2.01
CA THR A 438 -0.43 -22.50 0.68
C THR A 438 -1.43 -21.89 -0.30
N LEU A 439 -1.07 -20.77 -0.89
CA LEU A 439 -1.93 -19.96 -1.76
C LEU A 439 -1.80 -20.38 -3.22
N LEU A 440 -2.93 -20.37 -3.91
CA LEU A 440 -3.04 -20.36 -5.37
C LEU A 440 -3.87 -19.16 -5.79
N TRP A 441 -3.58 -18.57 -6.94
CA TRP A 441 -4.51 -17.64 -7.57
C TRP A 441 -5.81 -18.35 -7.96
N SER A 442 -6.93 -17.63 -7.88
CA SER A 442 -8.18 -18.07 -8.50
C SER A 442 -7.97 -18.23 -10.00
N SER A 443 -8.27 -19.39 -10.55
CA SER A 443 -7.98 -19.71 -11.96
C SER A 443 -9.01 -20.69 -12.50
N ARG A 444 -8.78 -21.27 -13.68
CA ARG A 444 -9.67 -22.33 -14.19
C ARG A 444 -9.59 -23.60 -13.33
N LEU A 445 -8.47 -23.85 -12.65
CA LEU A 445 -8.31 -24.97 -11.72
C LEU A 445 -9.19 -24.81 -10.47
N THR A 446 -9.51 -23.58 -10.09
CA THR A 446 -10.37 -23.26 -8.93
C THR A 446 -11.84 -23.06 -9.34
N ARG A 447 -12.27 -23.68 -10.44
CA ARG A 447 -13.67 -23.71 -10.91
C ARG A 447 -14.16 -25.16 -10.95
N SER A 448 -15.47 -25.37 -10.78
CA SER A 448 -16.06 -26.69 -10.93
C SER A 448 -15.82 -27.26 -12.34
N PRO A 449 -15.55 -28.56 -12.50
CA PRO A 449 -15.56 -29.61 -11.47
C PRO A 449 -14.21 -29.83 -10.74
N TYR A 450 -13.21 -28.96 -10.95
CA TYR A 450 -11.87 -29.13 -10.38
C TYR A 450 -11.74 -28.53 -8.97
N LEU A 451 -12.53 -27.50 -8.67
CA LEU A 451 -12.60 -26.90 -7.34
C LEU A 451 -12.88 -27.95 -6.25
N GLU A 452 -13.78 -28.90 -6.52
CA GLU A 452 -14.17 -29.98 -5.62
C GLU A 452 -13.06 -31.03 -5.42
N ARG A 453 -12.09 -31.08 -6.35
CA ARG A 453 -10.93 -31.98 -6.29
C ARG A 453 -9.75 -31.36 -5.52
N LEU A 454 -9.78 -30.05 -5.25
CA LEU A 454 -8.77 -29.37 -4.46
C LEU A 454 -9.00 -29.58 -2.96
N ASP A 455 -7.95 -29.93 -2.23
CA ASP A 455 -8.03 -30.11 -0.79
C ASP A 455 -8.02 -28.76 -0.06
N LYS A 456 -9.20 -28.30 0.36
CA LYS A 456 -9.39 -27.06 1.14
C LYS A 456 -8.72 -27.02 2.52
N LYS A 457 -8.12 -28.13 2.98
CA LYS A 457 -7.25 -28.16 4.16
C LYS A 457 -5.80 -27.82 3.82
N ARG A 458 -5.39 -28.01 2.56
CA ARG A 458 -4.02 -27.80 2.07
C ARG A 458 -3.88 -26.51 1.27
N PHE A 459 -4.92 -26.12 0.55
CA PHE A 459 -4.93 -24.93 -0.29
C PHE A 459 -5.82 -23.83 0.28
N ALA A 460 -5.36 -22.60 0.10
CA ALA A 460 -6.13 -21.38 0.19
C ALA A 460 -6.08 -20.67 -1.17
N ILE A 461 -7.08 -19.84 -1.45
CA ILE A 461 -7.22 -19.21 -2.77
C ILE A 461 -7.11 -17.68 -2.63
N GLN A 462 -6.21 -17.07 -3.41
CA GLN A 462 -6.18 -15.63 -3.60
C GLN A 462 -7.09 -15.27 -4.78
N ILE A 463 -8.21 -14.61 -4.49
CA ILE A 463 -9.28 -14.34 -5.45
C ILE A 463 -9.05 -12.98 -6.11
N TRP A 464 -8.64 -13.00 -7.37
CA TRP A 464 -8.41 -11.78 -8.16
C TRP A 464 -9.57 -11.43 -9.08
N GLY A 465 -10.42 -12.40 -9.43
CA GLY A 465 -11.61 -12.15 -10.24
C GLY A 465 -12.51 -11.08 -9.63
N ALA A 466 -13.32 -10.40 -10.45
CA ALA A 466 -14.17 -9.33 -9.92
C ALA A 466 -15.13 -9.86 -8.84
N SER A 467 -15.48 -9.01 -7.89
CA SER A 467 -16.25 -9.43 -6.71
C SER A 467 -17.61 -10.06 -7.00
N ARG A 468 -18.23 -9.65 -8.12
CA ARG A 468 -19.54 -10.15 -8.57
C ARG A 468 -19.47 -11.33 -9.52
N TRP A 469 -18.28 -11.81 -9.87
CA TRP A 469 -18.15 -12.97 -10.74
C TRP A 469 -18.60 -14.24 -10.02
N PRO A 470 -19.40 -15.11 -10.67
CA PRO A 470 -19.85 -16.36 -10.06
C PRO A 470 -18.70 -17.25 -9.57
N GLU A 471 -17.55 -17.22 -10.25
CA GLU A 471 -16.39 -18.03 -9.91
C GLU A 471 -15.70 -17.54 -8.64
N SER A 472 -15.60 -16.21 -8.45
CA SER A 472 -15.10 -15.61 -7.22
C SER A 472 -15.95 -16.04 -6.02
N ARG A 473 -17.28 -15.99 -6.18
CA ARG A 473 -18.24 -16.42 -5.18
C ARG A 473 -18.19 -17.93 -4.92
N ALA A 474 -18.05 -18.74 -5.97
CA ALA A 474 -18.00 -20.20 -5.85
C ALA A 474 -16.84 -20.69 -4.96
N VAL A 475 -15.69 -20.02 -5.02
CA VAL A 475 -14.54 -20.32 -4.14
C VAL A 475 -14.90 -20.07 -2.67
N LEU A 476 -15.53 -18.92 -2.39
CA LEU A 476 -15.96 -18.53 -1.05
C LEU A 476 -17.02 -19.48 -0.50
N ASP A 477 -18.06 -19.77 -1.30
CA ASP A 477 -19.16 -20.68 -0.95
C ASP A 477 -18.69 -22.13 -0.74
N SER A 478 -17.56 -22.52 -1.35
CA SER A 478 -16.94 -23.85 -1.16
C SER A 478 -16.17 -24.00 0.17
N GLY A 479 -15.98 -22.89 0.91
CA GLY A 479 -15.35 -22.87 2.23
C GLY A 479 -13.82 -22.92 2.21
N PHE A 480 -13.19 -22.50 1.11
CA PHE A 480 -11.74 -22.30 1.06
C PHE A 480 -11.34 -21.11 1.94
N ARG A 481 -10.17 -21.22 2.60
CA ARG A 481 -9.51 -20.02 3.13
C ARG A 481 -9.19 -19.10 1.96
N SER A 482 -9.48 -17.82 2.10
CA SER A 482 -9.38 -16.89 0.98
C SER A 482 -8.69 -15.58 1.34
N ILE A 483 -7.88 -15.09 0.39
CA ILE A 483 -7.33 -13.73 0.37
C ILE A 483 -7.99 -13.00 -0.79
N LEU A 484 -8.52 -11.80 -0.55
CA LEU A 484 -9.26 -11.06 -1.58
C LEU A 484 -8.36 -10.03 -2.27
N SER A 485 -8.38 -10.02 -3.60
CA SER A 485 -7.64 -9.10 -4.47
C SER A 485 -8.46 -8.71 -5.69
N HIS A 486 -9.79 -8.54 -5.53
CA HIS A 486 -10.70 -8.38 -6.67
C HIS A 486 -10.30 -7.22 -7.60
N VAL A 487 -10.16 -7.52 -8.89
CA VAL A 487 -9.72 -6.61 -9.98
C VAL A 487 -10.65 -5.38 -10.17
N ASP A 488 -11.91 -5.49 -9.78
CA ASP A 488 -12.88 -4.39 -9.81
C ASP A 488 -12.66 -3.36 -8.69
N ALA A 489 -11.77 -3.64 -7.73
CA ALA A 489 -11.49 -2.74 -6.61
C ALA A 489 -10.00 -2.53 -6.33
N TRP A 490 -9.22 -3.59 -6.11
CA TRP A 490 -7.90 -3.50 -5.46
C TRP A 490 -6.70 -3.67 -6.39
N TYR A 491 -6.91 -3.68 -7.71
CA TYR A 491 -5.85 -3.58 -8.71
C TYR A 491 -5.50 -2.10 -8.97
N LEU A 492 -4.25 -1.74 -8.68
CA LEU A 492 -3.77 -0.36 -8.73
C LEU A 492 -3.14 0.02 -10.08
N ASP A 493 -2.87 -0.97 -10.93
CA ASP A 493 -2.38 -0.88 -12.30
C ASP A 493 -3.47 -0.48 -13.31
N CYS A 494 -4.75 -0.66 -12.97
CA CYS A 494 -5.87 -0.36 -13.86
C CYS A 494 -6.02 1.14 -14.21
N GLY A 495 -6.44 1.43 -15.45
CA GLY A 495 -6.90 2.76 -15.87
C GLY A 495 -5.90 3.63 -16.63
N PHE A 496 -4.79 3.06 -17.13
CA PHE A 496 -3.69 3.81 -17.76
C PHE A 496 -3.54 3.55 -19.27
N GLY A 497 -4.61 3.09 -19.92
CA GLY A 497 -4.62 2.70 -21.34
C GLY A 497 -4.10 1.29 -21.59
N SER A 498 -4.05 0.87 -22.86
CA SER A 498 -3.44 -0.41 -23.24
C SER A 498 -1.95 -0.23 -23.51
N TRP A 499 -1.15 -1.24 -23.15
CA TRP A 499 0.25 -1.37 -23.57
C TRP A 499 0.42 -2.38 -24.72
N ARG A 500 -0.66 -3.05 -25.12
CA ARG A 500 -0.72 -4.03 -26.22
C ARG A 500 -1.57 -3.49 -27.36
N ASP A 501 -1.42 -4.07 -28.55
CA ASP A 501 -2.21 -3.70 -29.73
C ASP A 501 -3.72 -4.00 -29.58
N SER A 502 -4.08 -4.95 -28.70
CA SER A 502 -5.47 -5.21 -28.31
C SER A 502 -5.83 -4.56 -26.98
N SER A 503 -7.12 -4.27 -26.77
CA SER A 503 -7.65 -3.85 -25.47
C SER A 503 -7.96 -5.01 -24.52
N ASP A 504 -7.68 -6.24 -24.93
CA ASP A 504 -7.96 -7.44 -24.15
C ASP A 504 -7.04 -7.50 -22.92
N GLY A 505 -7.62 -7.80 -21.76
CA GLY A 505 -6.91 -7.76 -20.47
C GLY A 505 -6.79 -6.36 -19.84
N HIS A 506 -7.31 -5.30 -20.48
CA HIS A 506 -7.33 -3.97 -19.87
C HIS A 506 -8.37 -3.88 -18.75
N CYS A 507 -7.93 -3.69 -17.50
CA CYS A 507 -8.82 -3.65 -16.33
C CYS A 507 -9.38 -2.26 -15.96
N GLY A 508 -9.30 -1.28 -16.88
CA GLY A 508 -9.83 0.07 -16.66
C GLY A 508 -11.33 0.12 -16.31
N PRO A 509 -11.84 1.24 -15.74
CA PRO A 509 -11.15 2.51 -15.48
C PRO A 509 -10.23 2.49 -14.24
N TYR A 510 -9.53 3.60 -13.98
CA TYR A 510 -8.73 3.79 -12.77
C TYR A 510 -9.56 3.57 -11.50
N ARG A 511 -9.01 2.80 -10.55
CA ARG A 511 -9.64 2.56 -9.24
C ARG A 511 -9.34 3.72 -8.30
N SER A 512 -10.36 4.52 -7.98
CA SER A 512 -10.22 5.62 -7.04
C SER A 512 -10.05 5.11 -5.61
N TRP A 513 -9.50 5.93 -4.72
CA TRP A 513 -9.36 5.55 -3.31
C TRP A 513 -10.73 5.32 -2.66
N GLN A 514 -11.78 6.01 -3.12
CA GLN A 514 -13.15 5.83 -2.64
C GLN A 514 -13.67 4.44 -2.98
N GLN A 515 -13.56 4.03 -4.25
CA GLN A 515 -13.98 2.69 -4.68
C GLN A 515 -13.23 1.60 -3.91
N ILE A 516 -11.93 1.81 -3.72
CA ILE A 516 -11.08 0.92 -2.93
C ILE A 516 -11.54 0.82 -1.48
N TYR A 517 -11.88 1.96 -0.85
CA TYR A 517 -12.31 2.04 0.54
C TYR A 517 -13.73 1.49 0.76
N GLU A 518 -14.62 1.68 -0.22
CA GLU A 518 -16.01 1.20 -0.22
C GLU A 518 -16.13 -0.29 -0.48
N HIS A 519 -15.06 -0.92 -0.99
CA HIS A 519 -15.06 -2.35 -1.27
C HIS A 519 -15.06 -3.19 0.00
N ARG A 520 -16.20 -3.85 0.27
CA ARG A 520 -16.44 -4.67 1.47
C ARG A 520 -17.16 -5.97 1.11
N PRO A 521 -16.54 -6.87 0.34
CA PRO A 521 -17.19 -8.06 -0.20
C PRO A 521 -17.78 -8.97 0.89
N TRP A 522 -17.18 -9.02 2.08
CA TRP A 522 -17.66 -9.80 3.25
C TRP A 522 -18.97 -9.28 3.88
N ILE A 523 -19.53 -8.16 3.43
CA ILE A 523 -20.85 -7.70 3.93
C ILE A 523 -21.99 -8.55 3.37
N GLU A 524 -21.83 -9.11 2.17
CA GLU A 524 -22.82 -10.04 1.61
C GLU A 524 -22.97 -11.31 2.45
N GLU A 525 -21.86 -11.78 3.03
CA GLU A 525 -21.82 -12.90 3.97
C GLU A 525 -22.66 -12.64 5.21
N MET A 526 -22.61 -11.43 5.78
CA MET A 526 -23.42 -11.09 6.96
C MET A 526 -24.93 -11.25 6.68
N ILE A 527 -25.36 -11.04 5.43
CA ILE A 527 -26.73 -11.25 5.00
C ILE A 527 -27.01 -12.76 4.83
N GLY A 528 -26.06 -13.53 4.27
CA GLY A 528 -26.16 -14.98 4.11
C GLY A 528 -26.16 -15.77 5.43
N MET A 529 -25.34 -15.37 6.41
CA MET A 529 -25.32 -15.97 7.75
C MET A 529 -26.65 -15.77 8.49
N ALA A 530 -27.30 -14.61 8.31
CA ALA A 530 -28.64 -14.39 8.85
C ALA A 530 -29.68 -15.37 8.27
N THR A 531 -29.37 -16.03 7.14
CA THR A 531 -30.18 -17.08 6.49
C THR A 531 -29.67 -18.50 6.72
N GLY A 532 -28.64 -18.70 7.56
CA GLY A 532 -28.14 -20.02 7.97
C GLY A 532 -26.98 -20.59 7.15
N ALA A 533 -26.33 -19.79 6.30
CA ALA A 533 -25.12 -20.21 5.58
C ALA A 533 -23.88 -20.22 6.49
N GLU A 534 -22.94 -21.14 6.25
CA GLU A 534 -21.62 -21.14 6.90
C GLU A 534 -20.83 -19.88 6.51
N PRO A 535 -20.08 -19.28 7.45
CA PRO A 535 -19.29 -18.09 7.16
C PRO A 535 -18.16 -18.36 6.17
N TRP A 536 -17.90 -17.38 5.32
CA TRP A 536 -16.73 -17.35 4.44
C TRP A 536 -15.46 -17.26 5.28
N ARG A 537 -14.43 -18.04 4.88
CA ARG A 537 -13.15 -18.10 5.60
C ARG A 537 -12.15 -17.10 5.03
N ILE A 538 -12.44 -15.81 5.18
CA ILE A 538 -11.59 -14.73 4.66
C ILE A 538 -10.50 -14.38 5.69
N ASP A 539 -9.24 -14.62 5.34
CA ASP A 539 -8.10 -14.27 6.20
C ASP A 539 -7.70 -12.79 6.07
N GLY A 540 -8.10 -12.16 4.97
CA GLY A 540 -7.92 -10.74 4.71
C GLY A 540 -7.87 -10.42 3.22
N GLY A 541 -7.03 -9.46 2.85
CA GLY A 541 -7.01 -8.93 1.50
C GLY A 541 -5.69 -8.30 1.12
N GLU A 542 -5.54 -8.01 -0.17
CA GLU A 542 -4.32 -7.49 -0.76
C GLU A 542 -4.61 -6.55 -1.93
N VAL A 543 -3.94 -5.40 -1.93
CA VAL A 543 -3.84 -4.55 -3.12
C VAL A 543 -2.74 -5.07 -4.04
N CYS A 544 -3.01 -5.08 -5.34
CA CYS A 544 -2.05 -5.55 -6.34
C CYS A 544 -1.58 -4.38 -7.19
N LEU A 545 -0.27 -4.27 -7.35
CA LEU A 545 0.35 -3.45 -8.39
C LEU A 545 1.14 -4.35 -9.32
N TRP A 546 0.48 -4.79 -10.39
CA TRP A 546 1.12 -5.35 -11.57
C TRP A 546 1.88 -4.25 -12.32
N THR A 547 2.99 -4.60 -12.98
CA THR A 547 3.97 -3.61 -13.42
C THR A 547 4.29 -3.63 -14.90
N GLU A 548 3.38 -4.11 -15.74
CA GLU A 548 3.46 -3.96 -17.20
C GLU A 548 3.63 -2.48 -17.60
N GLN A 549 2.98 -1.57 -16.88
CA GLN A 549 3.01 -0.12 -17.12
C GLN A 549 3.51 0.70 -15.91
N SER A 550 4.30 0.10 -15.03
CA SER A 550 4.89 0.76 -13.86
C SER A 550 6.38 0.42 -13.78
N GLY A 551 7.21 1.33 -13.29
CA GLY A 551 8.66 1.14 -13.22
C GLY A 551 9.33 2.07 -12.19
N PRO A 552 10.66 2.08 -12.14
CA PRO A 552 11.42 2.88 -11.17
C PRO A 552 11.00 4.34 -11.15
N GLY A 553 10.90 4.93 -9.96
CA GLY A 553 10.51 6.33 -9.76
C GLY A 553 9.01 6.62 -9.88
N GLY A 554 8.18 5.66 -10.31
CA GLY A 554 6.73 5.82 -10.41
C GLY A 554 5.92 5.10 -9.33
N VAL A 555 6.55 4.20 -8.57
CA VAL A 555 5.83 3.23 -7.71
C VAL A 555 5.03 3.89 -6.59
N ASP A 556 5.58 4.93 -5.95
CA ASP A 556 4.97 5.60 -4.81
C ASP A 556 3.62 6.21 -5.17
N ALA A 557 3.55 6.91 -6.30
CA ALA A 557 2.35 7.55 -6.79
C ALA A 557 1.27 6.53 -7.16
N ARG A 558 1.66 5.35 -7.68
CA ARG A 558 0.71 4.28 -7.99
C ARG A 558 0.13 3.65 -6.74
N LEU A 559 0.94 3.40 -5.73
CA LEU A 559 0.52 2.75 -4.48
C LEU A 559 -0.24 3.72 -3.57
N TRP A 560 0.29 4.90 -3.33
CA TRP A 560 -0.14 5.77 -2.24
C TRP A 560 -0.89 7.01 -2.75
N PRO A 561 -2.01 7.39 -2.12
CA PRO A 561 -2.56 6.89 -0.84
C PRO A 561 -3.59 5.75 -0.99
N ARG A 562 -3.80 5.18 -2.18
CA ARG A 562 -4.81 4.13 -2.41
C ARG A 562 -4.61 2.89 -1.55
N SER A 563 -3.38 2.41 -1.39
CA SER A 563 -3.08 1.29 -0.48
C SER A 563 -3.38 1.60 0.99
N ALA A 564 -3.33 2.88 1.41
CA ALA A 564 -3.72 3.27 2.76
C ALA A 564 -5.23 3.11 3.00
N ALA A 565 -6.06 3.32 1.97
CA ALA A 565 -7.49 3.06 2.00
C ALA A 565 -7.81 1.58 2.29
N VAL A 566 -7.13 0.65 1.61
CA VAL A 566 -7.26 -0.80 1.91
C VAL A 566 -6.74 -1.12 3.31
N ALA A 567 -5.65 -0.48 3.73
CA ALA A 567 -5.07 -0.74 5.04
C ALA A 567 -6.07 -0.45 6.18
N GLU A 568 -6.79 0.67 6.13
CA GLU A 568 -7.85 0.95 7.11
C GLU A 568 -9.05 0.01 6.95
N ARG A 569 -9.43 -0.35 5.72
CA ARG A 569 -10.49 -1.32 5.48
C ARG A 569 -10.18 -2.68 6.10
N LEU A 570 -8.94 -3.15 6.00
CA LEU A 570 -8.52 -4.43 6.56
C LEU A 570 -8.13 -4.38 8.05
N TRP A 571 -7.87 -3.18 8.59
CA TRP A 571 -7.59 -2.98 10.01
C TRP A 571 -8.86 -2.74 10.81
N SER A 572 -9.64 -1.73 10.45
CA SER A 572 -10.75 -1.21 11.25
C SER A 572 -12.11 -1.70 10.75
N ASP A 573 -12.22 -1.96 9.46
CA ASP A 573 -13.46 -2.29 8.74
C ASP A 573 -14.70 -1.50 9.19
N ARG A 574 -14.55 -0.18 9.29
CA ARG A 574 -15.61 0.71 9.75
C ARG A 574 -16.85 0.67 8.84
N PRO A 575 -18.09 0.68 9.37
CA PRO A 575 -19.29 0.64 8.53
C PRO A 575 -19.43 1.85 7.61
N GLU A 576 -18.84 2.98 7.98
CA GLU A 576 -18.82 4.18 7.17
C GLU A 576 -18.01 3.97 5.88
N GLY A 577 -18.56 4.45 4.76
CA GLY A 577 -17.89 4.49 3.46
C GLY A 577 -16.91 5.66 3.35
N ALA A 578 -16.64 6.13 2.13
CA ALA A 578 -15.73 7.24 1.87
C ALA A 578 -16.34 8.62 2.27
N THR A 579 -16.59 8.81 3.57
CA THR A 579 -17.19 10.04 4.13
C THR A 579 -16.18 11.19 4.21
N ALA A 580 -16.68 12.39 4.51
CA ALA A 580 -15.86 13.57 4.76
C ALA A 580 -14.77 13.33 5.82
N ASP A 581 -15.09 12.66 6.93
CA ASP A 581 -14.12 12.32 7.98
C ASP A 581 -12.99 11.42 7.44
N VAL A 582 -13.31 10.38 6.68
CA VAL A 582 -12.31 9.49 6.06
C VAL A 582 -11.41 10.27 5.12
N TYR A 583 -11.97 11.21 4.34
CA TYR A 583 -11.20 12.07 3.45
C TYR A 583 -10.14 12.86 4.21
N LEU A 584 -10.51 13.53 5.30
CA LEU A 584 -9.61 14.36 6.10
C LEU A 584 -8.50 13.54 6.75
N ARG A 585 -8.84 12.38 7.30
CA ARG A 585 -7.86 11.48 7.91
C ARG A 585 -6.89 10.91 6.88
N LEU A 586 -7.38 10.54 5.69
CA LEU A 586 -6.54 10.06 4.60
C LEU A 586 -5.62 11.15 4.05
N ASP A 587 -6.08 12.39 3.94
CA ASP A 587 -5.23 13.53 3.52
C ASP A 587 -4.17 13.88 4.57
N THR A 588 -4.52 13.77 5.85
CA THR A 588 -3.55 13.86 6.96
C THR A 588 -2.51 12.74 6.86
N GLN A 589 -2.95 11.49 6.63
CA GLN A 589 -2.04 10.36 6.46
C GLN A 589 -1.14 10.52 5.23
N ARG A 590 -1.68 11.01 4.11
CA ARG A 590 -0.91 11.35 2.92
C ARG A 590 0.19 12.36 3.25
N SER A 591 -0.12 13.38 4.03
CA SER A 591 0.87 14.37 4.48
C SER A 591 1.98 13.75 5.34
N ARG A 592 1.64 12.77 6.20
CA ARG A 592 2.63 11.99 6.97
C ARG A 592 3.52 11.14 6.07
N LEU A 593 2.96 10.52 5.02
CA LEU A 593 3.72 9.75 4.03
C LEU A 593 4.71 10.63 3.27
N LEU A 594 4.28 11.81 2.81
CA LEU A 594 5.17 12.80 2.16
C LEU A 594 6.31 13.21 3.08
N ALA A 595 6.03 13.44 4.37
CA ALA A 595 7.06 13.81 5.34
C ALA A 595 8.06 12.68 5.63
N LYS A 596 7.68 11.42 5.35
CA LYS A 596 8.56 10.24 5.37
C LYS A 596 9.28 10.00 4.03
N GLY A 597 9.10 10.89 3.04
CA GLY A 597 9.74 10.81 1.72
C GLY A 597 9.02 9.91 0.72
N VAL A 598 7.76 9.55 0.96
CA VAL A 598 6.93 8.78 0.03
C VAL A 598 6.18 9.73 -0.89
N GLU A 599 6.34 9.60 -2.20
CA GLU A 599 5.75 10.50 -3.21
C GLU A 599 4.27 10.18 -3.49
N ALA A 600 3.43 10.26 -2.45
CA ALA A 600 2.01 9.93 -2.52
C ALA A 600 1.20 10.94 -3.36
N MET A 601 0.37 10.42 -4.27
CA MET A 601 -0.49 11.23 -5.14
C MET A 601 -1.46 12.12 -4.36
N PRO A 602 -1.75 13.35 -4.83
CA PRO A 602 -2.80 14.19 -4.25
C PRO A 602 -4.18 13.55 -4.37
N LEU A 603 -4.98 13.67 -3.31
CA LEU A 603 -6.40 13.31 -3.31
C LEU A 603 -7.26 14.39 -3.98
N TRP A 604 -6.89 15.65 -3.75
CA TRP A 604 -7.61 16.87 -4.15
C TRP A 604 -6.65 18.08 -4.22
N PRO A 605 -7.11 19.25 -4.71
CA PRO A 605 -6.33 20.48 -4.63
C PRO A 605 -5.92 20.80 -3.19
N ARG A 606 -4.66 21.22 -2.99
CA ARG A 606 -4.13 21.60 -1.66
C ARG A 606 -4.98 22.66 -0.94
N TRP A 607 -5.70 23.49 -1.67
CA TRP A 607 -6.62 24.46 -1.07
C TRP A 607 -7.72 23.77 -0.25
N CYS A 608 -8.22 22.61 -0.69
CA CYS A 608 -9.23 21.82 0.03
C CYS A 608 -8.71 21.27 1.36
N THR A 609 -7.43 20.88 1.44
CA THR A 609 -6.76 20.52 2.71
C THR A 609 -6.86 21.63 3.76
N HIS A 610 -6.85 22.90 3.34
CA HIS A 610 -6.99 24.06 4.22
C HIS A 610 -8.45 24.53 4.39
N ASN A 611 -9.37 24.10 3.52
CA ASN A 611 -10.76 24.57 3.47
C ASN A 611 -11.71 23.39 3.21
N PRO A 612 -11.71 22.35 4.06
CA PRO A 612 -12.38 21.09 3.75
C PRO A 612 -13.88 21.24 3.56
N ASN A 613 -14.53 22.09 4.35
CA ASN A 613 -15.99 22.35 4.29
C ASN A 613 -16.45 22.94 2.95
N ALA A 614 -15.54 23.50 2.15
CA ALA A 614 -15.89 24.04 0.83
C ALA A 614 -15.77 22.99 -0.29
N CYS A 615 -15.16 21.83 0.00
CA CYS A 615 -14.88 20.78 -0.98
C CYS A 615 -15.64 19.47 -0.72
N LEU A 616 -16.24 19.28 0.47
CA LEU A 616 -16.92 18.06 0.92
C LEU A 616 -18.41 18.25 1.15
#